data_AF-A0A377B8M7-F1
#
_entry.id   AF-A0A377B8M7-F1
#
_cell.length_a   1.000
_cell.length_b   1.000
_cell.length_c   1.000
_cell.angle_alpha   90.00
_cell.angle_beta   90.00
_cell.angle_gamma   90.00
#
_symmetry.space_group_name_H-M   'P 1'
#
loop_
_entity.id
_entity.type
_entity.pdbx_description
1 polymer ?
#
loop_
_entity_poly.entity_id
_entity_poly.type
_entity_poly.pdbx_seq_one_letter_code
_entity_poly.pdbx_strand_id
1 'polypeptide(L)' 'MLGFLAARAVSGVETVADSYYARSLAVGEYRGVVTAIPDIARHTLHINLSAGLEPVAAECLAKMSRLF' A
#
# COMPACT_ATOMS: atom_id res chain seq x y z
N MET A 1 -1.98 13.78 -2.25
CA MET A 1 -1.90 12.40 -2.80
C MET A 1 -3.15 11.58 -2.46
N LEU A 2 -3.44 11.30 -1.18
CA LEU A 2 -4.54 10.39 -0.80
C LEU A 2 -5.91 10.74 -1.40
N GLY A 3 -6.31 12.02 -1.45
CA GLY A 3 -7.56 12.42 -2.10
C GLY A 3 -7.64 12.08 -3.61
N PHE A 4 -6.51 12.09 -4.33
CA PHE A 4 -6.46 11.69 -5.74
C PHE A 4 -6.73 10.19 -5.90
N LEU A 5 -6.16 9.37 -5.02
CA LEU A 5 -6.37 7.92 -4.99
C LEU A 5 -7.80 7.57 -4.55
N ALA A 6 -8.32 8.26 -3.53
CA ALA A 6 -9.69 8.05 -3.04
C ALA A 6 -10.74 8.25 -4.14
N ALA A 7 -10.57 9.28 -4.98
CA ALA A 7 -11.47 9.55 -6.11
C ALA A 7 -11.47 8.45 -7.19
N ARG A 8 -10.53 7.50 -7.15
CA ARG A 8 -10.35 6.41 -8.13
C ARG A 8 -10.33 5.03 -7.48
N ALA A 9 -10.58 4.95 -6.17
CA ALA A 9 -10.46 3.73 -5.41
C ALA A 9 -11.46 2.67 -5.92
N VAL A 10 -10.95 1.49 -6.25
CA VAL A 10 -11.81 0.38 -6.66
C VAL A 10 -12.40 -0.32 -5.43
N SER A 11 -13.73 -0.35 -5.33
CA SER A 11 -14.46 -1.01 -4.25
C SER A 11 -14.07 -2.49 -4.12
N GLY A 12 -13.77 -2.92 -2.90
CA GLY A 12 -13.31 -4.29 -2.60
C GLY A 12 -11.83 -4.56 -2.91
N VAL A 13 -11.09 -3.58 -3.45
CA VAL A 13 -9.65 -3.72 -3.78
C VAL A 13 -8.82 -2.72 -2.98
N GLU A 14 -9.25 -1.47 -2.94
CA GLU A 14 -8.52 -0.36 -2.34
C GLU A 14 -9.35 0.29 -1.22
N THR A 15 -8.67 0.63 -0.12
CA THR A 15 -9.23 1.39 0.99
C THR A 15 -8.35 2.61 1.21
N VAL A 16 -8.93 3.79 1.05
CA VAL A 16 -8.22 5.06 1.20
C VAL A 16 -8.86 5.83 2.35
N ALA A 17 -8.06 6.15 3.36
CA ALA A 17 -8.44 6.98 4.49
C ALA A 17 -7.55 8.22 4.54
N ASP A 18 -7.86 9.17 5.43
CA ASP A 18 -7.08 10.40 5.56
C ASP A 18 -5.65 10.16 6.02
N SER A 19 -5.41 9.07 6.76
CA SER A 19 -4.12 8.75 7.39
C SER A 19 -3.41 7.54 6.78
N TYR A 20 -4.03 6.80 5.86
CA TYR A 20 -3.38 5.64 5.23
C TYR A 20 -4.03 5.26 3.89
N TYR A 21 -3.28 4.49 3.11
CA TYR A 21 -3.75 3.80 1.93
C TYR A 21 -3.52 2.30 2.11
N ALA A 22 -4.53 1.48 1.88
CA ALA A 22 -4.42 0.03 1.88
C ALA A 22 -4.98 -0.55 0.58
N ARG A 23 -4.37 -1.64 0.11
CA ARG A 23 -4.88 -2.38 -1.05
C ARG A 23 -4.58 -3.86 -0.97
N SER A 24 -5.40 -4.66 -1.64
CA SER A 24 -4.97 -6.00 -2.05
C SER A 24 -3.88 -5.89 -3.13
N LEU A 25 -2.89 -6.80 -3.04
CA LEU A 25 -1.78 -6.89 -3.98
C LEU A 25 -1.44 -8.36 -4.24
N ALA A 26 -1.12 -8.64 -5.51
CA ALA A 26 -0.54 -9.90 -5.92
C ALA A 26 0.82 -9.67 -6.59
N VAL A 27 1.77 -10.55 -6.29
CA VAL A 27 3.11 -10.58 -6.88
C VAL A 27 3.43 -12.02 -7.23
N GLY A 28 3.21 -12.39 -8.50
CA GLY A 28 3.17 -13.81 -8.89
C GLY A 28 2.09 -14.55 -8.09
N GLU A 29 2.47 -15.64 -7.42
CA GLU A 29 1.57 -16.46 -6.59
C GLU A 29 1.34 -15.89 -5.18
N TYR A 30 2.14 -14.92 -4.76
CA TYR A 30 2.02 -14.30 -3.44
C TYR A 30 0.89 -13.29 -3.43
N ARG A 31 -0.01 -13.38 -2.45
CA ARG A 31 -1.19 -12.53 -2.32
C ARG A 31 -1.31 -12.02 -0.89
N GLY A 32 -1.80 -10.79 -0.75
CA GLY A 32 -2.10 -10.24 0.55
C GLY A 32 -2.51 -8.77 0.49
N VAL A 33 -2.37 -8.08 1.61
CA VAL A 33 -2.69 -6.66 1.77
C VAL A 33 -1.42 -5.88 2.07
N VAL A 34 -1.28 -4.74 1.39
CA VAL A 34 -0.25 -3.74 1.67
C VAL A 34 -0.94 -2.52 2.27
N THR A 35 -0.38 -1.97 3.35
CA THR A 35 -0.83 -0.72 3.96
C THR A 35 0.33 0.28 4.01
N ALA A 36 0.11 1.46 3.48
CA ALA A 36 1.05 2.58 3.47
C ALA A 36 0.55 3.69 4.41
N ILE A 37 1.34 4.02 5.42
CA ILE A 37 1.02 4.99 6.47
C ILE A 37 2.10 6.08 6.47
N PRO A 38 1.80 7.30 6.01
CA PRO A 38 2.76 8.39 6.00
C PRO A 38 3.00 8.93 7.43
N ASP A 39 4.27 8.95 7.87
CA ASP A 39 4.73 9.75 9.00
C ASP A 39 5.24 11.10 8.47
N ILE A 40 4.39 12.12 8.60
CA ILE A 40 4.65 13.46 8.08
C ILE A 40 5.79 14.16 8.85
N ALA A 41 5.90 13.91 10.16
CA ALA A 41 6.93 14.55 10.97
C ALA A 41 8.33 14.02 10.66
N ARG A 42 8.43 12.74 10.27
CA ARG A 42 9.70 12.08 9.93
C ARG A 42 9.95 11.92 8.45
N HIS A 43 9.05 12.42 7.59
CA HIS A 43 9.15 12.31 6.13
C HIS A 43 9.33 10.85 5.67
N THR A 44 8.69 9.92 6.38
CA THR A 44 8.88 8.47 6.19
C THR A 44 7.56 7.81 5.85
N LEU A 45 7.55 6.89 4.89
CA LEU A 45 6.38 6.09 4.56
C LEU A 45 6.51 4.69 5.16
N HIS A 46 5.69 4.38 6.16
CA HIS A 46 5.67 3.05 6.76
C HIS A 46 4.84 2.10 5.91
N ILE A 47 5.43 0.96 5.53
CA ILE A 47 4.77 -0.09 4.76
C ILE A 47 4.57 -1.32 5.65
N ASN A 48 3.32 -1.70 5.85
CA ASN A 48 2.94 -2.96 6.48
C ASN A 48 2.50 -3.95 5.41
N LEU A 49 2.97 -5.19 5.53
CA LEU A 49 2.62 -6.30 4.65
C LEU A 49 1.96 -7.39 5.48
N SER A 50 0.85 -7.95 4.98
CA SER A 50 0.34 -9.21 5.52
C SER A 50 1.30 -10.36 5.22
N ALA A 51 1.28 -11.42 6.05
CA ALA A 51 2.17 -12.58 5.94
C ALA A 51 2.33 -13.16 4.51
N GLY A 52 1.26 -13.20 3.72
CA GLY A 52 1.30 -13.72 2.34
C GLY A 52 2.16 -12.91 1.37
N LEU A 53 2.60 -11.70 1.73
CA LEU A 53 3.47 -10.83 0.93
C LEU A 53 4.88 -10.66 1.51
N GLU A 54 5.14 -11.16 2.72
CA GLU A 54 6.48 -11.10 3.33
C GLU A 54 7.58 -11.72 2.44
N PRO A 55 7.36 -12.88 1.77
CA PRO A 55 8.38 -13.46 0.89
C PRO A 55 8.82 -12.58 -0.28
N VAL A 56 8.00 -11.58 -0.64
CA VAL A 56 8.20 -10.66 -1.78
C VAL A 56 8.21 -9.20 -1.34
N ALA A 57 8.61 -8.94 -0.09
CA ALA A 57 8.56 -7.62 0.52
C ALA A 57 9.28 -6.54 -0.32
N ALA A 58 10.46 -6.83 -0.86
CA ALA A 58 11.23 -5.88 -1.65
C ALA A 58 10.48 -5.41 -2.92
N GLU A 59 9.78 -6.32 -3.61
CA GLU A 59 8.98 -5.95 -4.78
C GLU A 59 7.74 -5.15 -4.38
N CYS A 60 7.12 -5.48 -3.25
CA CYS A 60 6.01 -4.71 -2.69
C CYS A 60 6.44 -3.26 -2.39
N LEU A 61 7.60 -3.07 -1.74
CA LEU A 61 8.18 -1.75 -1.48
C LEU A 61 8.44 -0.98 -2.78
N ALA A 62 9.02 -1.63 -3.79
CA ALA A 62 9.28 -1.01 -5.09
C ALA A 62 7.99 -0.60 -5.82
N LYS A 63 6.89 -1.35 -5.67
CA LYS A 63 5.58 -0.94 -6.22
C LYS A 63 5.01 0.26 -5.46
N MET A 64 5.15 0.30 -4.13
CA MET A 64 4.71 1.44 -3.32
C MET A 64 5.50 2.71 -3.65
N SER A 65 6.82 2.61 -3.86
CA SER A 65 7.67 3.76 -4.21
C SER A 65 7.43 4.32 -5.62
N ARG A 66 6.72 3.59 -6.49
CA ARG A 66 6.30 4.08 -7.82
C ARG A 66 4.89 4.67 -7.79
N LEU A 67 4.11 4.33 -6.77
CA LEU A 67 2.75 4.80 -6.59
C LEU A 67 2.71 6.16 -5.87
N PHE A 68 3.56 6.32 -4.84
CA PHE A 68 3.71 7.55 -4.06
C PHE A 68 4.91 8.35 -4.55
#